data_AF-A0A955DTL0-F1
#
_entry.id   AF-A0A955DTL0-F1
#
_cell.length_a   1.000
_cell.length_b   1.000
_cell.length_c   1.000
_cell.angle_alpha   90.00
_cell.angle_beta   90.00
_cell.angle_gamma   90.00
#
_symmetry.space_group_name_H-M   'P 1'
#
loop_
_entity.id
_entity.type
_entity.pdbx_description
1 polymer ?
#
loop_
_entity_poly.entity_id
_entity_poly.type
_entity_poly.pdbx_seq_one_letter_code
_entity_poly.pdbx_strand_id
1 'polypeptide(L)'
;MRDVSLSIDCDPHLNLAMQQNEVPVIKRVRVVSDADEALFDLLLRIECPGASPYERRIAALPPGGSVVLDDIHLDLDRAWLAALLERERHTLEASIRHGETELHTCRCDLDVLAFNEWGGARTLPEIAGAFSLPNHPAIGGVIERARAVCRASAWSDAFTGYRQHDARRQVHAIWEAIRGLDIGYVLPPASFEQHGQKIRLPEQIVEHRQATCLDLTFLFCGALEQVGLAPLLLLRKEHAWVGVWLQDETFPSAMIDDPAALRKRIDLSEMVALETTLATSGGTFDEACERGRRHLDESDFEFAVDIRASRRVGIRPLPVRAATSYSLFDDEAASATDTLVEPRVTIAPPLPLEADPEEATPAGRLDGWKRRLLD
;
A
#
# COMPACT_ATOMS: atom_id res chain seq x y z
N MET A 1 34.83 18.81 -28.56
CA MET A 1 34.68 18.21 -27.23
C MET A 1 33.32 18.64 -26.72
N ARG A 2 32.59 17.85 -25.92
CA ARG A 2 31.31 18.33 -25.37
C ARG A 2 31.67 19.26 -24.21
N ASP A 3 31.64 20.57 -24.44
CA ASP A 3 32.08 21.59 -23.48
C ASP A 3 31.09 21.81 -22.31
N VAL A 4 29.99 21.03 -22.31
CA VAL A 4 28.97 20.98 -21.27
C VAL A 4 28.53 19.54 -21.04
N SER A 5 28.36 19.17 -19.77
CA SER A 5 27.72 17.93 -19.33
C SER A 5 26.43 18.22 -18.56
N LEU A 6 25.42 17.39 -18.80
CA LEU A 6 24.09 17.49 -18.20
C LEU A 6 23.74 16.14 -17.55
N SER A 7 23.27 16.19 -16.30
CA SER A 7 22.80 15.01 -15.58
C SER A 7 21.48 15.30 -14.87
N ILE A 8 20.54 14.35 -14.93
CA ILE A 8 19.24 14.40 -14.26
C ILE A 8 19.22 13.32 -13.17
N ASP A 9 18.72 13.69 -12.00
CA ASP A 9 18.27 12.79 -10.94
C ASP A 9 16.74 12.80 -10.93
N CYS A 10 16.13 11.68 -11.31
CA CYS A 10 14.68 11.53 -11.39
C CYS A 10 14.23 10.23 -10.74
N ASP A 11 12.98 10.21 -10.27
CA ASP A 11 12.33 8.97 -9.89
C ASP A 11 12.09 8.09 -11.13
N PRO A 12 12.29 6.76 -11.01
CA PRO A 12 12.06 5.83 -12.12
C PRO A 12 10.57 5.62 -12.41
N HIS A 13 9.70 6.05 -11.50
CA HIS A 13 8.26 5.85 -11.57
C HIS A 13 7.53 7.20 -11.51
N LEU A 14 6.43 7.30 -12.27
CA LEU A 14 5.45 8.37 -12.16
C LEU A 14 4.05 7.76 -12.09
N ASN A 15 3.19 8.25 -11.20
CA ASN A 15 1.79 7.84 -11.14
C ASN A 15 0.85 8.98 -10.76
N LEU A 16 -0.46 8.71 -10.81
CA LEU A 16 -1.49 9.67 -10.43
C LEU A 16 -1.36 10.14 -8.98
N ALA A 17 -0.95 9.26 -8.05
CA ALA A 17 -0.78 9.61 -6.64
C ALA A 17 0.31 10.68 -6.46
N MET A 18 1.45 10.54 -7.15
CA MET A 18 2.54 11.49 -7.14
C MET A 18 2.11 12.84 -7.70
N GLN A 19 1.45 12.85 -8.86
CA GLN A 19 0.94 14.08 -9.48
C GLN A 19 -0.09 14.80 -8.57
N GLN A 20 -1.03 14.06 -7.99
CA GLN A 20 -2.06 14.60 -7.09
C GLN A 20 -1.49 15.26 -5.84
N ASN A 21 -0.31 14.80 -5.40
CA ASN A 21 0.36 15.20 -4.17
C ASN A 21 1.62 16.03 -4.41
N GLU A 22 1.80 16.52 -5.65
CA GLU A 22 2.91 17.40 -6.03
C GLU A 22 4.30 16.79 -5.72
N VAL A 23 4.42 15.47 -5.79
CA VAL A 23 5.69 14.77 -5.63
C VAL A 23 6.54 14.97 -6.89
N PRO A 24 7.72 15.61 -6.80
CA PRO A 24 8.52 15.94 -7.97
C PRO A 24 9.13 14.67 -8.58
N VAL A 25 8.86 14.43 -9.88
CA VAL A 25 9.52 13.35 -10.65
C VAL A 25 11.00 13.65 -10.85
N ILE A 26 11.36 14.92 -11.07
CA ILE A 26 12.74 15.35 -11.22
C ILE A 26 13.19 15.97 -9.90
N LYS A 27 14.14 15.32 -9.23
CA LYS A 27 14.70 15.78 -7.95
C LYS A 27 15.78 16.82 -8.16
N ARG A 28 16.58 16.65 -9.21
CA ARG A 28 17.71 17.54 -9.49
C ARG A 28 18.13 17.49 -10.95
N VAL A 29 18.49 18.63 -11.50
CA VAL A 29 19.28 18.73 -12.73
C VAL A 29 20.59 19.43 -12.43
N ARG A 30 21.69 18.89 -12.92
CA ARG A 30 23.01 19.49 -12.83
C ARG A 30 23.57 19.71 -14.23
N VAL A 31 24.03 20.93 -14.46
CA VAL A 31 24.73 21.35 -15.67
C VAL A 31 26.14 21.74 -15.26
N VAL A 32 27.16 21.15 -15.89
CA VAL A 32 28.57 21.43 -15.63
C VAL A 32 29.23 21.88 -16.92
N SER A 33 30.05 22.92 -16.86
CA SER A 33 30.86 23.34 -18.00
C SER A 33 32.26 22.78 -17.89
N ASP A 34 32.69 22.10 -18.95
CA ASP A 34 34.06 21.67 -19.18
C ASP A 34 34.79 22.63 -20.14
N ALA A 35 34.20 23.80 -20.40
CA ALA A 35 34.74 24.83 -21.29
C ALA A 35 35.80 25.68 -20.58
N ASP A 36 36.77 26.17 -21.35
CA ASP A 36 37.77 27.14 -20.89
C ASP A 36 37.22 28.58 -20.82
N GLU A 37 36.10 28.84 -21.51
CA GLU A 37 35.43 30.14 -21.56
C GLU A 37 34.04 30.10 -20.92
N ALA A 38 33.58 31.24 -20.42
CA ALA A 38 32.24 31.35 -19.82
C ALA A 38 31.17 31.20 -20.90
N LEU A 39 30.19 30.34 -20.64
CA LEU A 39 29.02 30.17 -21.49
C LEU A 39 27.89 31.04 -20.97
N PHE A 40 27.13 31.64 -21.88
CA PHE A 40 26.00 32.51 -21.56
C PHE A 40 24.77 32.06 -22.32
N ASP A 41 23.61 32.41 -21.77
CA ASP A 41 22.33 32.18 -22.44
C ASP A 41 22.10 30.73 -22.89
N LEU A 42 22.28 29.81 -21.95
CA LEU A 42 21.98 28.41 -22.19
C LEU A 42 20.49 28.15 -21.92
N LEU A 43 19.85 27.36 -22.76
CA LEU A 43 18.46 26.93 -22.60
C LEU A 43 18.43 25.47 -22.18
N LEU A 44 18.04 25.20 -20.94
CA LEU A 44 17.67 23.87 -20.49
C LEU A 44 16.24 23.61 -20.93
N ARG A 45 16.02 22.52 -21.66
CA ARG A 45 14.69 22.03 -22.04
C ARG A 45 14.51 20.61 -21.55
N ILE A 46 13.37 20.33 -20.94
CA ILE A 46 13.01 19.01 -20.43
C ILE A 46 11.68 18.59 -21.05
N GLU A 47 11.68 17.43 -21.68
CA GLU A 47 10.51 16.80 -22.27
C GLU A 47 10.16 15.55 -21.46
N CYS A 48 8.95 15.56 -20.88
CA CYS A 48 8.42 14.46 -20.10
C CYS A 48 7.08 14.02 -20.70
N PRO A 49 6.82 12.71 -20.83
CA PRO A 49 5.54 12.18 -21.27
C PRO A 49 4.38 12.76 -20.46
N GLY A 50 3.34 13.21 -21.18
CA GLY A 50 2.15 13.80 -20.55
C GLY A 50 2.40 15.13 -19.84
N ALA A 51 3.52 15.82 -20.07
CA ALA A 51 3.75 17.18 -19.59
C ALA A 51 3.99 18.16 -20.73
N SER A 52 3.67 19.44 -20.48
CA SER A 52 4.18 20.51 -21.33
C SER A 52 5.71 20.59 -21.21
N PRO A 53 6.45 20.89 -22.31
CA PRO A 53 7.90 21.06 -22.24
C PRO A 53 8.28 22.10 -21.19
N TYR A 54 9.21 21.75 -20.31
CA TYR A 54 9.77 22.68 -19.32
C TYR A 54 11.00 23.35 -19.90
N GLU A 55 11.07 24.67 -19.80
CA GLU A 55 12.20 25.46 -20.31
C GLU A 55 12.73 26.40 -19.23
N ARG A 56 14.05 26.43 -19.08
CA ARG A 56 14.73 27.34 -18.15
C ARG A 56 16.01 27.90 -18.75
N ARG A 57 16.13 29.21 -18.72
CA ARG A 57 17.32 29.94 -19.13
C ARG A 57 18.36 29.95 -18.01
N ILE A 58 19.58 29.55 -18.32
CA ILE A 58 20.76 29.67 -17.48
C ILE A 58 21.58 30.85 -18.01
N ALA A 59 21.58 31.94 -17.25
CA ALA A 59 22.15 33.21 -17.71
C ALA A 59 23.65 33.14 -17.97
N ALA A 60 24.39 32.47 -17.10
CA ALA A 60 25.84 32.29 -17.20
C ALA A 60 26.26 30.98 -16.54
N LEU A 61 27.24 30.31 -17.14
CA LEU A 61 27.91 29.14 -16.61
C LEU A 61 29.43 29.37 -16.76
N PRO A 62 30.15 29.64 -15.65
CA PRO A 62 31.57 29.97 -15.70
C PRO A 62 32.42 28.74 -16.08
N PRO A 63 33.67 28.95 -16.54
CA PRO A 63 34.61 27.86 -16.84
C PRO A 63 34.78 26.93 -15.64
N GLY A 64 34.65 25.62 -15.84
CA GLY A 64 34.70 24.62 -14.76
C GLY A 64 33.56 24.71 -13.73
N GLY A 65 32.56 25.58 -13.97
CA GLY A 65 31.45 25.84 -13.07
C GLY A 65 30.31 24.84 -13.21
N SER A 66 29.40 24.86 -12.23
CA SER A 66 28.19 24.06 -12.26
C SER A 66 26.96 24.83 -11.79
N VAL A 67 25.82 24.58 -12.42
CA VAL A 67 24.49 25.02 -11.97
C VAL A 67 23.70 23.79 -11.54
N VAL A 68 23.07 23.89 -10.37
CA VAL A 68 22.18 22.86 -9.82
C VAL A 68 20.79 23.46 -9.70
N LEU A 69 19.81 22.73 -10.22
CA LEU A 69 18.39 23.08 -10.20
C LEU A 69 17.64 21.98 -9.46
N ASP A 70 16.95 22.33 -8.39
CA ASP A 70 16.17 21.42 -7.53
C ASP A 70 14.68 21.83 -7.40
N ASP A 71 14.29 22.87 -8.14
CA ASP A 71 12.97 23.49 -8.21
C ASP A 71 12.32 23.28 -9.59
N ILE A 72 12.32 22.03 -10.07
CA ILE A 72 11.76 21.67 -11.39
C ILE A 72 10.35 21.13 -11.19
N HIS A 73 9.36 21.93 -11.61
CA HIS A 73 7.96 21.56 -11.60
C HIS A 73 7.48 21.29 -13.02
N LEU A 74 7.05 20.05 -13.27
CA LEU A 74 6.44 19.64 -14.54
C LEU A 74 4.92 19.74 -14.43
N ASP A 75 4.29 20.37 -15.41
CA ASP A 75 2.83 20.43 -15.53
C ASP A 75 2.32 19.14 -16.18
N LEU A 76 2.07 18.13 -15.35
CA LEU A 76 1.63 16.80 -15.76
C LEU A 76 0.11 16.73 -15.99
N ASP A 77 -0.29 16.15 -17.11
CA ASP A 77 -1.68 15.91 -17.47
C ASP A 77 -2.32 14.86 -16.55
N ARG A 78 -3.08 15.38 -15.59
CA ARG A 78 -3.85 14.57 -14.63
C ARG A 78 -4.91 13.72 -15.30
N ALA A 79 -5.55 14.18 -16.37
CA ALA A 79 -6.59 13.42 -17.05
C ALA A 79 -5.99 12.20 -17.74
N TRP A 80 -4.81 12.36 -18.36
CA TRP A 80 -4.06 11.25 -18.94
C TRP A 80 -3.63 10.23 -17.88
N LEU A 81 -3.00 10.67 -16.78
CA LEU A 81 -2.59 9.78 -15.68
C LEU A 81 -3.78 9.05 -15.03
N ALA A 82 -4.94 9.70 -14.95
CA ALA A 82 -6.15 9.07 -14.43
C ALA A 82 -6.79 8.05 -15.40
N ALA A 83 -6.53 8.15 -16.69
CA ALA A 83 -7.04 7.21 -17.70
C ALA A 83 -6.13 5.98 -17.89
N LEU A 84 -4.92 6.00 -17.34
CA LEU A 84 -3.92 4.97 -17.58
C LEU A 84 -4.23 3.69 -16.79
N LEU A 85 -4.61 2.63 -17.51
CA LEU A 85 -4.98 1.33 -16.91
C LEU A 85 -3.82 0.36 -16.76
N GLU A 86 -2.78 0.50 -17.58
CA GLU A 86 -1.61 -0.37 -17.62
C GLU A 86 -0.34 0.47 -17.52
N ARG A 87 0.70 -0.13 -16.91
CA ARG A 87 2.02 0.51 -16.85
C ARG A 87 2.57 0.68 -18.26
N GLU A 88 3.06 1.87 -18.57
CA GLU A 88 3.71 2.19 -19.83
C GLU A 88 5.16 2.63 -19.59
N ARG A 89 6.07 2.16 -20.43
CA ARG A 89 7.46 2.60 -20.41
C ARG A 89 7.65 3.78 -21.36
N HIS A 90 8.22 4.84 -20.83
CA HIS A 90 8.53 6.05 -21.57
C HIS A 90 9.97 6.51 -21.30
N THR A 91 10.36 7.59 -21.99
CA THR A 91 11.65 8.24 -21.82
C THR A 91 11.44 9.70 -21.45
N LEU A 92 12.11 10.17 -20.40
CA LEU A 92 12.25 11.59 -20.11
C LEU A 92 13.58 12.06 -20.68
N GLU A 93 13.56 13.18 -21.40
CA GLU A 93 14.72 13.76 -22.05
C GLU A 93 14.97 15.16 -21.52
N ALA A 94 16.22 15.46 -21.16
CA ALA A 94 16.66 16.85 -20.99
C ALA A 94 17.80 17.16 -21.93
N SER A 95 17.73 18.35 -22.53
CA SER A 95 18.74 18.89 -23.41
C SER A 95 19.15 20.29 -22.96
N ILE A 96 20.42 20.61 -23.17
CA ILE A 96 20.98 21.95 -22.95
C ILE A 96 21.46 22.47 -24.29
N ARG A 97 20.94 23.64 -24.69
CA ARG A 97 21.22 24.27 -25.99
C ARG A 97 21.82 25.66 -25.80
N HIS A 98 22.60 26.09 -26.78
CA HIS A 98 23.06 27.47 -26.93
C HIS A 98 22.63 27.96 -28.32
N GLY A 99 21.65 28.85 -28.35
CA GLY A 99 20.92 29.16 -29.59
C GLY A 99 20.29 27.89 -30.19
N GLU A 100 20.55 27.64 -31.46
CA GLU A 100 20.06 26.44 -32.18
C GLU A 100 20.89 25.17 -31.91
N THR A 101 22.10 25.33 -31.36
CA THR A 101 23.04 24.23 -31.17
C THR A 101 22.77 23.49 -29.88
N GLU A 102 22.50 22.18 -29.98
CA GLU A 102 22.44 21.28 -28.84
C GLU A 102 23.84 20.93 -28.35
N LEU A 103 24.13 21.26 -27.08
CA LEU A 103 25.44 21.00 -26.47
C LEU A 103 25.50 19.63 -25.80
N HIS A 104 24.43 19.25 -25.12
CA HIS A 104 24.31 17.95 -24.45
C HIS A 104 22.84 17.54 -24.32
N THR A 105 22.62 16.23 -24.38
CA THR A 105 21.31 15.62 -24.12
C THR A 105 21.50 14.39 -23.25
N CYS A 106 20.61 14.22 -22.28
CA CYS A 106 20.56 13.08 -21.39
C CYS A 106 19.13 12.55 -21.33
N ARG A 107 19.02 11.23 -21.13
CA ARG A 107 17.75 10.51 -21.13
C ARG A 107 17.70 9.61 -19.91
N CYS A 108 16.51 9.47 -19.34
CA CYS A 108 16.21 8.52 -18.29
C CYS A 108 14.96 7.73 -18.64
N ASP A 109 14.98 6.45 -18.28
CA ASP A 109 13.81 5.59 -18.40
C ASP A 109 12.80 6.00 -17.32
N LEU A 110 11.54 6.11 -17.72
CA LEU A 110 10.42 6.47 -16.84
C LEU A 110 9.28 5.48 -17.05
N ASP A 111 8.97 4.68 -16.04
CA ASP A 111 7.74 3.88 -16.05
C ASP A 111 6.59 4.74 -15.51
N VAL A 112 5.58 4.98 -16.34
CA VAL A 112 4.34 5.63 -15.94
C VAL A 112 3.37 4.54 -15.53
N LEU A 113 3.07 4.50 -14.23
CA LEU A 113 2.29 3.43 -13.60
C LEU A 113 0.79 3.67 -13.79
N ALA A 114 0.00 2.59 -13.75
CA ALA A 114 -1.45 2.71 -13.81
C ALA A 114 -2.00 3.60 -12.68
N PHE A 115 -3.18 4.18 -12.87
CA PHE A 115 -3.76 5.17 -11.95
C PHE A 115 -3.90 4.67 -10.50
N ASN A 116 -4.06 3.36 -10.32
CA ASN A 116 -4.20 2.66 -9.05
C ASN A 116 -2.96 1.84 -8.67
N GLU A 117 -1.81 2.10 -9.29
CA GLU A 117 -0.57 1.37 -9.01
C GLU A 117 0.33 2.17 -8.07
N TRP A 118 0.63 1.57 -6.92
CA TRP A 118 1.64 2.11 -6.00
C TRP A 118 3.02 1.71 -6.51
N GLY A 119 3.97 2.66 -6.55
CA GLY A 119 5.32 2.46 -7.12
C GLY A 119 6.36 1.83 -6.18
N GLY A 120 5.94 1.34 -5.01
CA GLY A 120 6.82 0.77 -4.00
C GLY A 120 7.52 1.82 -3.12
N ALA A 121 8.37 1.34 -2.21
CA ALA A 121 9.00 2.14 -1.16
C ALA A 121 10.16 3.02 -1.63
N ARG A 122 10.64 2.87 -2.88
CA ARG A 122 11.88 3.52 -3.34
C ARG A 122 11.76 5.01 -3.66
N THR A 123 10.55 5.51 -3.89
CA THR A 123 10.33 6.92 -4.25
C THR A 123 9.97 7.76 -3.02
N LEU A 124 8.83 7.45 -2.41
CA LEU A 124 8.30 8.18 -1.24
C LEU A 124 7.32 7.27 -0.49
N PRO A 125 7.74 6.55 0.56
CA PRO A 125 6.89 5.57 1.25
C PRO A 125 5.53 6.13 1.69
N GLU A 126 5.49 7.36 2.20
CA GLU A 126 4.26 8.02 2.68
C GLU A 126 3.22 8.29 1.58
N ILE A 127 3.61 8.25 0.29
CA ILE A 127 2.66 8.33 -0.84
C ILE A 127 1.67 7.16 -0.85
N ALA A 128 2.03 6.05 -0.21
CA ALA A 128 1.13 4.92 0.02
C ALA A 128 -0.18 5.38 0.70
N GLY A 129 -0.12 6.43 1.53
CA GLY A 129 -1.31 7.01 2.15
C GLY A 129 -2.36 7.51 1.16
N ALA A 130 -2.00 7.81 -0.10
CA ALA A 130 -2.95 8.20 -1.14
C ALA A 130 -3.93 7.07 -1.51
N PHE A 131 -3.58 5.81 -1.26
CA PHE A 131 -4.41 4.64 -1.55
C PHE A 131 -5.39 4.29 -0.42
N SER A 132 -5.29 4.96 0.73
CA SER A 132 -6.38 4.95 1.71
C SER A 132 -7.47 5.94 1.27
N LEU A 133 -8.64 5.41 0.91
CA LEU A 133 -9.73 6.15 0.27
C LEU A 133 -10.96 6.28 1.18
N PRO A 134 -10.91 7.08 2.26
CA PRO A 134 -11.99 7.15 3.27
C PRO A 134 -13.32 7.67 2.73
N ASN A 135 -13.30 8.43 1.64
CA ASN A 135 -14.51 9.00 1.04
C ASN A 135 -15.04 8.19 -0.15
N HIS A 136 -14.48 7.01 -0.42
CA HIS A 136 -14.95 6.15 -1.49
C HIS A 136 -16.36 5.60 -1.15
N PRO A 137 -17.35 5.62 -2.06
CA PRO A 137 -18.72 5.18 -1.76
C PRO A 137 -18.82 3.77 -1.18
N ALA A 138 -18.04 2.82 -1.72
CA ALA A 138 -17.94 1.47 -1.18
C ALA A 138 -17.52 1.39 0.30
N ILE A 139 -16.70 2.34 0.79
CA ILE A 139 -16.35 2.41 2.23
C ILE A 139 -17.59 2.77 3.07
N GLY A 140 -18.47 3.64 2.57
CA GLY A 140 -19.73 3.96 3.25
C GLY A 140 -20.60 2.72 3.48
N GLY A 141 -20.65 1.80 2.51
CA GLY A 141 -21.36 0.52 2.70
C GLY A 141 -20.67 -0.46 3.66
N VAL A 142 -19.34 -0.45 3.72
CA VAL A 142 -18.59 -1.17 4.78
C VAL A 142 -18.96 -0.63 6.16
N ILE A 143 -19.06 0.69 6.32
CA ILE A 143 -19.45 1.29 7.60
C ILE A 143 -20.91 0.98 7.96
N GLU A 144 -21.83 0.94 7.00
CA GLU A 144 -23.21 0.51 7.31
C GLU A 144 -23.27 -0.96 7.75
N ARG A 145 -22.50 -1.85 7.12
CA ARG A 145 -22.33 -3.23 7.61
C ARG A 145 -21.75 -3.28 9.02
N ALA A 146 -20.76 -2.44 9.33
CA ALA A 146 -20.18 -2.34 10.67
C ALA A 146 -21.20 -1.84 11.72
N ARG A 147 -22.11 -0.94 11.34
CA ARG A 147 -23.25 -0.55 12.18
C ARG A 147 -24.20 -1.71 12.43
N ALA A 148 -24.49 -2.51 11.41
CA ALA A 148 -25.32 -3.72 11.56
C ALA A 148 -24.68 -4.73 12.54
N VAL A 149 -23.36 -4.95 12.46
CA VAL A 149 -22.61 -5.76 13.44
C VAL A 149 -22.77 -5.21 14.86
N CYS A 150 -22.64 -3.88 15.03
CA CYS A 150 -22.82 -3.25 16.34
C CYS A 150 -24.23 -3.52 16.90
N ARG A 151 -25.28 -3.34 16.09
CA ARG A 151 -26.67 -3.61 16.49
C ARG A 151 -26.87 -5.07 16.89
N ALA A 152 -26.35 -6.01 16.10
CA ALA A 152 -26.44 -7.45 16.39
C ALA A 152 -25.70 -7.84 17.69
N SER A 153 -24.62 -7.11 18.02
CA SER A 153 -23.80 -7.35 19.20
C SER A 153 -24.24 -6.54 20.43
N ALA A 154 -25.39 -5.85 20.36
CA ALA A 154 -25.88 -4.92 21.39
C ALA A 154 -24.87 -3.83 21.78
N TRP A 155 -24.03 -3.42 20.83
CA TRP A 155 -23.10 -2.31 20.96
C TRP A 155 -23.72 -1.01 20.43
N SER A 156 -23.14 0.13 20.81
CA SER A 156 -23.49 1.41 20.14
C SER A 156 -23.15 1.33 18.66
N ASP A 157 -24.10 1.67 17.79
CA ASP A 157 -23.87 1.77 16.34
C ASP A 157 -23.33 3.14 15.91
N ALA A 158 -23.09 4.04 16.86
CA ALA A 158 -22.40 5.29 16.61
C ALA A 158 -20.90 5.06 16.42
N PHE A 159 -20.35 5.60 15.33
CA PHE A 159 -18.91 5.70 15.12
C PHE A 159 -18.47 7.12 15.49
N THR A 160 -17.69 7.23 16.56
CA THR A 160 -17.37 8.54 17.19
C THR A 160 -15.88 8.88 17.15
N GLY A 161 -15.08 8.08 16.44
CA GLY A 161 -13.63 8.16 16.47
C GLY A 161 -13.14 7.95 17.91
N TYR A 162 -12.42 8.94 18.45
CA TYR A 162 -11.84 8.86 19.79
C TYR A 162 -12.69 9.45 20.92
N ARG A 163 -13.85 10.05 20.61
CA ARG A 163 -14.62 10.86 21.58
C ARG A 163 -15.16 10.06 22.77
N GLN A 164 -15.51 8.79 22.56
CA GLN A 164 -16.09 7.92 23.60
C GLN A 164 -15.07 6.94 24.21
N HIS A 165 -13.77 7.06 23.87
CA HIS A 165 -12.72 6.14 24.32
C HIS A 165 -13.03 4.64 24.05
N ASP A 166 -13.79 4.37 22.99
CA ASP A 166 -14.26 3.04 22.60
C ASP A 166 -13.70 2.58 21.24
N ALA A 167 -12.58 3.17 20.80
CA ALA A 167 -11.98 2.92 19.50
C ALA A 167 -11.83 1.42 19.19
N ARG A 168 -11.41 0.59 20.17
CA ARG A 168 -11.25 -0.87 19.97
C ARG A 168 -12.55 -1.54 19.51
N ARG A 169 -13.71 -1.12 20.02
CA ARG A 169 -15.02 -1.62 19.59
C ARG A 169 -15.32 -1.24 18.14
N GLN A 170 -15.04 0.01 17.77
CA GLN A 170 -15.23 0.49 16.39
C GLN A 170 -14.34 -0.28 15.41
N VAL A 171 -13.08 -0.53 15.77
CA VAL A 171 -12.15 -1.36 15.00
C VAL A 171 -12.69 -2.79 14.86
N HIS A 172 -13.17 -3.39 15.95
CA HIS A 172 -13.75 -4.75 15.94
C HIS A 172 -14.99 -4.82 15.04
N ALA A 173 -15.89 -3.84 15.09
CA ALA A 173 -17.06 -3.80 14.22
C ALA A 173 -16.67 -3.70 12.73
N ILE A 174 -15.64 -2.93 12.39
CA ILE A 174 -15.11 -2.83 11.02
C ILE A 174 -14.45 -4.14 10.58
N TRP A 175 -13.70 -4.80 11.46
CA TRP A 175 -13.15 -6.13 11.22
C TRP A 175 -14.24 -7.13 10.82
N GLU A 176 -15.30 -7.21 11.61
CA GLU A 176 -16.42 -8.11 11.35
C GLU A 176 -17.18 -7.76 10.08
N ALA A 177 -17.34 -6.47 9.78
CA ALA A 177 -17.98 -6.02 8.54
C ALA A 177 -17.19 -6.43 7.29
N ILE A 178 -15.86 -6.27 7.32
CA ILE A 178 -14.98 -6.65 6.20
C ILE A 178 -14.89 -8.17 6.09
N ARG A 179 -14.78 -8.90 7.22
CA ARG A 179 -14.83 -10.37 7.25
C ARG A 179 -16.13 -10.92 6.64
N GLY A 180 -17.25 -10.27 6.94
CA GLY A 180 -18.57 -10.62 6.38
C GLY A 180 -18.75 -10.30 4.89
N LEU A 181 -17.75 -9.70 4.22
CA LEU A 181 -17.77 -9.53 2.76
C LEU A 181 -17.40 -10.83 2.01
N ASP A 182 -16.87 -11.84 2.71
CA ASP A 182 -16.45 -13.12 2.13
C ASP A 182 -15.45 -12.94 0.97
N ILE A 183 -14.42 -12.15 1.22
CA ILE A 183 -13.35 -11.84 0.25
C ILE A 183 -12.38 -13.03 0.17
N GLY A 184 -12.10 -13.50 -1.05
CA GLY A 184 -11.04 -14.46 -1.34
C GLY A 184 -9.67 -13.81 -1.45
N TYR A 185 -8.66 -14.41 -0.81
CA TYR A 185 -7.29 -13.94 -0.92
C TYR A 185 -6.67 -14.25 -2.29
N VAL A 186 -5.97 -13.27 -2.86
CA VAL A 186 -5.19 -13.41 -4.09
C VAL A 186 -3.73 -13.08 -3.79
N LEU A 187 -2.81 -13.88 -4.35
CA LEU A 187 -1.38 -13.68 -4.16
C LEU A 187 -0.92 -12.36 -4.81
N PRO A 188 -0.18 -11.51 -4.09
CA PRO A 188 0.50 -10.36 -4.70
C PRO A 188 1.67 -10.84 -5.58
N PRO A 189 2.20 -9.98 -6.48
CA PRO A 189 3.48 -10.25 -7.12
C PRO A 189 4.60 -10.30 -6.07
N ALA A 190 5.64 -11.10 -6.32
CA ALA A 190 6.81 -11.18 -5.45
C ALA A 190 7.52 -9.81 -5.37
N SER A 191 8.04 -9.48 -4.19
CA SER A 191 8.80 -8.25 -3.93
C SER A 191 8.05 -6.94 -4.25
N PHE A 192 6.73 -6.90 -4.02
CA PHE A 192 5.89 -5.73 -4.28
C PHE A 192 6.26 -4.54 -3.39
N GLU A 193 6.86 -4.77 -2.22
CA GLU A 193 7.30 -3.70 -1.32
C GLU A 193 8.34 -2.78 -1.99
N GLN A 194 9.16 -3.32 -2.89
CA GLN A 194 10.20 -2.58 -3.59
C GLN A 194 9.73 -2.00 -4.93
N HIS A 195 8.99 -2.80 -5.71
CA HIS A 195 8.65 -2.47 -7.10
C HIS A 195 7.21 -1.99 -7.28
N GLY A 196 6.42 -2.05 -6.20
CA GLY A 196 5.03 -1.69 -6.23
C GLY A 196 4.11 -2.79 -6.75
N GLN A 197 2.82 -2.50 -6.74
CA GLN A 197 1.78 -3.30 -7.40
C GLN A 197 0.52 -2.46 -7.63
N LYS A 198 -0.34 -2.92 -8.55
CA LYS A 198 -1.70 -2.41 -8.69
C LYS A 198 -2.50 -2.74 -7.43
N ILE A 199 -3.23 -1.75 -6.95
CA ILE A 199 -4.10 -1.87 -5.78
C ILE A 199 -5.54 -1.84 -6.25
N ARG A 200 -6.30 -2.88 -5.90
CA ARG A 200 -7.74 -2.90 -6.15
C ARG A 200 -8.39 -1.84 -5.28
N LEU A 201 -9.22 -1.01 -5.90
CA LEU A 201 -9.98 0.01 -5.18
C LEU A 201 -11.14 -0.60 -4.39
N PRO A 202 -11.68 0.09 -3.38
CA PRO A 202 -12.75 -0.44 -2.53
C PRO A 202 -13.96 -0.99 -3.30
N GLU A 203 -14.39 -0.36 -4.39
CA GLU A 203 -15.46 -0.89 -5.25
C GLU A 203 -15.11 -2.25 -5.87
N GLN A 204 -13.89 -2.38 -6.42
CA GLN A 204 -13.43 -3.61 -7.07
C GLN A 204 -13.31 -4.77 -6.06
N ILE A 205 -12.86 -4.47 -4.83
CA ILE A 205 -12.77 -5.48 -3.76
C ILE A 205 -14.16 -5.95 -3.36
N VAL A 206 -15.11 -5.02 -3.16
CA VAL A 206 -16.48 -5.36 -2.76
C VAL A 206 -17.22 -6.10 -3.86
N GLU A 207 -17.09 -5.66 -5.12
CA GLU A 207 -17.77 -6.26 -6.27
C GLU A 207 -17.23 -7.65 -6.61
N HIS A 208 -15.90 -7.79 -6.69
CA HIS A 208 -15.28 -9.05 -7.13
C HIS A 208 -14.92 -10.00 -5.99
N ARG A 209 -15.02 -9.56 -4.73
CA ARG A 209 -14.68 -10.33 -3.53
C ARG A 209 -13.29 -10.96 -3.62
N GLN A 210 -12.32 -10.21 -4.12
CA GLN A 210 -10.93 -10.66 -4.26
C GLN A 210 -9.96 -9.54 -3.87
N ALA A 211 -8.95 -9.88 -3.07
CA ALA A 211 -7.97 -8.91 -2.58
C ALA A 211 -6.62 -9.54 -2.22
N THR A 212 -5.53 -8.80 -2.41
CA THR A 212 -4.22 -9.08 -1.83
C THR A 212 -4.11 -8.56 -0.38
N CYS A 213 -2.99 -8.84 0.31
CA CYS A 213 -2.74 -8.29 1.65
C CYS A 213 -2.68 -6.75 1.63
N LEU A 214 -2.14 -6.17 0.56
CA LEU A 214 -2.07 -4.72 0.39
C LEU A 214 -3.44 -4.10 0.10
N ASP A 215 -4.24 -4.74 -0.77
CA ASP A 215 -5.63 -4.34 -1.07
C ASP A 215 -6.46 -4.28 0.22
N LEU A 216 -6.41 -5.36 1.02
CA LEU A 216 -7.12 -5.45 2.29
C LEU A 216 -6.63 -4.38 3.27
N THR A 217 -5.33 -4.17 3.36
CA THR A 217 -4.76 -3.15 4.25
C THR A 217 -5.28 -1.76 3.91
N PHE A 218 -5.34 -1.38 2.64
CA PHE A 218 -5.92 -0.09 2.25
C PHE A 218 -7.43 0.00 2.42
N LEU A 219 -8.17 -1.10 2.25
CA LEU A 219 -9.60 -1.17 2.57
C LEU A 219 -9.83 -0.89 4.06
N PHE A 220 -9.08 -1.55 4.95
CA PHE A 220 -9.12 -1.31 6.39
C PHE A 220 -8.72 0.13 6.73
N CYS A 221 -7.61 0.64 6.18
CA CYS A 221 -7.20 2.03 6.39
C CYS A 221 -8.32 3.01 5.99
N GLY A 222 -8.94 2.82 4.81
CA GLY A 222 -10.04 3.68 4.36
C GLY A 222 -11.24 3.66 5.31
N ALA A 223 -11.67 2.48 5.76
CA ALA A 223 -12.78 2.33 6.69
C ALA A 223 -12.49 2.95 8.07
N LEU A 224 -11.29 2.70 8.60
CA LEU A 224 -10.85 3.24 9.89
C LEU A 224 -10.69 4.76 9.85
N GLU A 225 -10.11 5.30 8.77
CA GLU A 225 -9.98 6.75 8.57
C GLU A 225 -11.36 7.41 8.42
N GLN A 226 -12.32 6.79 7.73
CA GLN A 226 -13.69 7.33 7.56
C GLN A 226 -14.42 7.51 8.91
N VAL A 227 -14.22 6.60 9.86
CA VAL A 227 -14.83 6.71 11.20
C VAL A 227 -14.05 7.60 12.17
N GLY A 228 -13.00 8.28 11.69
CA GLY A 228 -12.22 9.24 12.45
C GLY A 228 -11.09 8.63 13.29
N LEU A 229 -10.75 7.35 13.06
CA LEU A 229 -9.57 6.73 13.66
C LEU A 229 -8.32 7.02 12.82
N ALA A 230 -7.15 6.72 13.36
CA ALA A 230 -5.84 6.97 12.75
C ALA A 230 -5.18 5.62 12.44
N PRO A 231 -5.40 5.08 11.22
CA PRO A 231 -4.78 3.85 10.78
C PRO A 231 -3.34 4.08 10.31
N LEU A 232 -2.59 2.99 10.27
CA LEU A 232 -1.25 2.89 9.72
C LEU A 232 -1.20 1.72 8.74
N LEU A 233 -0.58 1.92 7.59
CA LEU A 233 -0.10 0.82 6.77
C LEU A 233 1.17 0.28 7.44
N LEU A 234 1.23 -1.02 7.71
CA LEU A 234 2.42 -1.71 8.20
C LEU A 234 2.93 -2.62 7.08
N LEU A 235 4.22 -2.55 6.80
CA LEU A 235 4.84 -3.30 5.72
C LEU A 235 6.07 -4.05 6.22
N ARG A 236 6.15 -5.31 5.81
CA ARG A 236 7.35 -6.14 5.87
C ARG A 236 7.56 -6.76 4.49
N LYS A 237 8.66 -7.47 4.32
CA LYS A 237 8.92 -8.18 3.06
C LYS A 237 7.71 -9.02 2.62
N GLU A 238 7.19 -8.73 1.43
CA GLU A 238 6.10 -9.46 0.78
C GLU A 238 4.76 -9.49 1.55
N HIS A 239 4.58 -8.66 2.57
CA HIS A 239 3.34 -8.66 3.36
C HIS A 239 2.98 -7.30 3.96
N ALA A 240 1.70 -6.98 3.92
CA ALA A 240 1.13 -5.73 4.44
C ALA A 240 -0.02 -6.04 5.38
N TRP A 241 -0.12 -5.26 6.46
CA TRP A 241 -1.21 -5.34 7.43
C TRP A 241 -1.47 -3.96 8.03
N VAL A 242 -2.49 -3.83 8.89
CA VAL A 242 -2.93 -2.53 9.38
C VAL A 242 -2.62 -2.35 10.87
N GLY A 243 -2.07 -1.20 11.22
CA GLY A 243 -2.02 -0.70 12.59
C GLY A 243 -3.13 0.33 12.79
N VAL A 244 -3.62 0.51 14.02
CA VAL A 244 -4.54 1.59 14.34
C VAL A 244 -4.37 2.06 15.77
N TRP A 245 -4.37 3.38 15.94
CA TRP A 245 -4.42 4.00 17.26
C TRP A 245 -5.77 3.78 17.93
N LEU A 246 -5.73 3.47 19.23
CA LEU A 246 -6.91 3.37 20.09
C LEU A 246 -7.18 4.67 20.87
N GLN A 247 -6.28 5.64 20.74
CA GLN A 247 -6.33 6.98 21.34
C GLN A 247 -6.13 8.04 20.26
N ASP A 248 -6.49 9.29 20.54
CA ASP A 248 -6.39 10.40 19.59
C ASP A 248 -4.93 10.88 19.41
N GLU A 249 -4.11 9.99 18.87
CA GLU A 249 -2.66 10.12 18.74
C GLU A 249 -2.23 9.87 17.29
N THR A 250 -0.97 10.18 17.02
CA THR A 250 -0.32 10.01 15.71
C THR A 250 1.19 10.14 15.87
N PHE A 251 1.96 9.48 15.02
CA PHE A 251 3.42 9.67 15.03
C PHE A 251 3.81 11.05 14.50
N PRO A 252 4.95 11.62 14.96
CA PRO A 252 5.45 12.90 14.44
C PRO A 252 5.80 12.85 12.95
N SER A 253 6.36 11.72 12.49
CA SER A 253 6.70 11.44 11.09
C SER A 253 5.62 10.59 10.43
N ALA A 254 5.44 10.78 9.12
CA ALA A 254 4.54 9.95 8.31
C ALA A 254 5.09 8.54 8.09
N MET A 255 6.40 8.41 7.95
CA MET A 255 7.09 7.13 7.84
C MET A 255 7.77 6.77 9.16
N ILE A 256 7.63 5.51 9.58
CA ILE A 256 8.24 4.93 10.78
C ILE A 256 8.98 3.66 10.37
N ASP A 257 10.29 3.62 10.57
CA ASP A 257 11.16 2.48 10.24
C ASP A 257 11.57 1.64 11.47
N ASP A 258 11.37 2.17 12.69
CA ASP A 258 11.64 1.44 13.93
C ASP A 258 10.42 0.61 14.41
N PRO A 259 10.46 -0.73 14.29
CA PRO A 259 9.37 -1.58 14.80
C PRO A 259 9.26 -1.56 16.33
N ALA A 260 10.32 -1.20 17.07
CA ALA A 260 10.24 -1.08 18.53
C ALA A 260 9.31 0.07 18.96
N ALA A 261 9.28 1.17 18.21
CA ALA A 261 8.35 2.27 18.44
C ALA A 261 6.89 1.81 18.34
N LEU A 262 6.56 0.98 17.34
CA LEU A 262 5.22 0.41 17.15
C LEU A 262 4.86 -0.59 18.24
N ARG A 263 5.77 -1.54 18.55
CA ARG A 263 5.55 -2.55 19.60
C ARG A 263 5.27 -1.92 20.95
N LYS A 264 6.04 -0.90 21.33
CA LYS A 264 5.82 -0.16 22.58
C LYS A 264 4.38 0.36 22.70
N ARG A 265 3.81 0.91 21.63
CA ARG A 265 2.44 1.45 21.63
C ARG A 265 1.38 0.36 21.73
N ILE A 266 1.61 -0.78 21.08
CA ILE A 266 0.71 -1.94 21.18
C ILE A 266 0.77 -2.54 22.58
N ASP A 267 1.97 -2.71 23.14
CA ASP A 267 2.17 -3.30 24.47
C ASP A 267 1.59 -2.39 25.58
N LEU A 268 1.53 -1.08 25.36
CA LEU A 268 0.83 -0.11 26.21
C LEU A 268 -0.70 -0.04 25.96
N SER A 269 -1.24 -0.86 25.07
CA SER A 269 -2.65 -0.83 24.66
C SER A 269 -3.12 0.53 24.07
N GLU A 270 -2.18 1.32 23.55
CA GLU A 270 -2.46 2.58 22.84
C GLU A 270 -2.78 2.33 21.36
N MET A 271 -2.35 1.18 20.82
CA MET A 271 -2.55 0.74 19.44
C MET A 271 -2.92 -0.73 19.37
N VAL A 272 -3.49 -1.15 18.24
CA VAL A 272 -3.56 -2.56 17.83
C VAL A 272 -3.05 -2.72 16.41
N ALA A 273 -2.49 -3.89 16.10
CA ALA A 273 -2.10 -4.26 14.74
C ALA A 273 -2.88 -5.50 14.33
N LEU A 274 -3.52 -5.47 13.17
CA LEU A 274 -4.45 -6.49 12.69
C LEU A 274 -3.87 -7.17 11.47
N GLU A 275 -3.70 -8.48 11.54
CA GLU A 275 -3.40 -9.30 10.36
C GLU A 275 -4.64 -9.36 9.45
N THR A 276 -4.65 -8.53 8.41
CA THR A 276 -5.84 -8.30 7.57
C THR A 276 -6.23 -9.52 6.73
N THR A 277 -5.28 -10.39 6.40
CA THR A 277 -5.57 -11.58 5.58
C THR A 277 -6.43 -12.61 6.31
N LEU A 278 -6.41 -12.63 7.65
CA LEU A 278 -7.28 -13.52 8.42
C LEU A 278 -8.77 -13.21 8.22
N ALA A 279 -9.13 -12.00 7.75
CA ALA A 279 -10.50 -11.68 7.37
C ALA A 279 -11.00 -12.53 6.18
N THR A 280 -10.09 -13.04 5.35
CA THR A 280 -10.40 -13.93 4.21
C THR A 280 -10.44 -15.41 4.56
N SER A 281 -9.90 -15.80 5.72
CA SER A 281 -9.80 -17.18 6.17
C SER A 281 -10.64 -17.49 7.41
N GLY A 282 -11.55 -16.59 7.78
CA GLY A 282 -12.48 -16.75 8.90
C GLY A 282 -11.88 -16.51 10.29
N GLY A 283 -10.71 -15.90 10.40
CA GLY A 283 -10.09 -15.60 11.69
C GLY A 283 -10.91 -14.62 12.54
N THR A 284 -10.74 -14.72 13.85
CA THR A 284 -11.37 -13.80 14.82
C THR A 284 -10.57 -12.51 14.95
N PHE A 285 -11.21 -11.47 15.50
CA PHE A 285 -10.57 -10.18 15.75
C PHE A 285 -9.34 -10.29 16.66
N ASP A 286 -9.41 -11.09 17.72
CA ASP A 286 -8.31 -11.25 18.67
C ASP A 286 -7.14 -12.04 18.06
N GLU A 287 -7.41 -13.07 17.26
CA GLU A 287 -6.37 -13.79 16.49
C GLU A 287 -5.66 -12.86 15.49
N ALA A 288 -6.42 -11.98 14.83
CA ALA A 288 -5.85 -10.96 13.94
C ALA A 288 -4.98 -9.96 14.69
N CYS A 289 -5.41 -9.52 15.88
CA CYS A 289 -4.61 -8.65 16.74
C CYS A 289 -3.30 -9.32 17.17
N GLU A 290 -3.39 -10.58 17.61
CA GLU A 290 -2.23 -11.33 18.09
C GLU A 290 -1.23 -11.57 16.95
N ARG A 291 -1.72 -12.02 15.79
CA ARG A 291 -0.87 -12.26 14.61
C ARG A 291 -0.24 -10.96 14.09
N GLY A 292 -1.01 -9.88 14.00
CA GLY A 292 -0.51 -8.57 13.58
C GLY A 292 0.58 -8.01 14.50
N ARG A 293 0.49 -8.26 15.81
CA ARG A 293 1.57 -7.92 16.77
C ARG A 293 2.82 -8.79 16.59
N ARG A 294 2.67 -10.08 16.29
CA ARG A 294 3.81 -11.00 16.07
C ARG A 294 4.64 -10.63 14.84
N HIS A 295 4.02 -10.11 13.78
CA HIS A 295 4.75 -9.66 12.59
C HIS A 295 5.78 -8.56 12.87
N LEU A 296 5.61 -7.79 13.95
CA LEU A 296 6.59 -6.78 14.37
C LEU A 296 7.80 -7.35 15.13
N ASP A 297 7.77 -8.63 15.51
CA ASP A 297 8.92 -9.31 16.12
C ASP A 297 9.81 -10.01 15.08
N GLU A 298 9.35 -10.07 13.83
CA GLU A 298 10.09 -10.64 12.71
C GLU A 298 11.14 -9.65 12.18
N SER A 299 12.26 -10.17 11.67
CA SER A 299 13.42 -9.34 11.28
C SER A 299 13.29 -8.70 9.89
N ASP A 300 12.13 -8.83 9.24
CA ASP A 300 11.87 -8.43 7.85
C ASP A 300 10.93 -7.21 7.74
N PHE A 301 10.72 -6.50 8.85
CA PHE A 301 9.99 -5.23 8.87
C PHE A 301 10.68 -4.18 7.99
N GLU A 302 9.89 -3.53 7.13
CA GLU A 302 10.38 -2.51 6.19
C GLU A 302 10.09 -1.12 6.74
N PHE A 303 8.80 -0.77 6.90
CA PHE A 303 8.35 0.50 7.46
C PHE A 303 6.85 0.45 7.76
N ALA A 304 6.39 1.48 8.46
CA ALA A 304 4.99 1.84 8.60
C ALA A 304 4.73 3.24 8.03
N VAL A 305 3.52 3.45 7.54
CA VAL A 305 3.01 4.76 7.10
C VAL A 305 1.80 5.13 7.96
N ASP A 306 1.95 6.14 8.81
CA ASP A 306 0.83 6.72 9.56
C ASP A 306 -0.01 7.60 8.64
N ILE A 307 -1.21 7.14 8.33
CA ILE A 307 -2.08 7.76 7.33
C ILE A 307 -2.46 9.18 7.77
N ARG A 308 -2.73 9.40 9.06
CA ARG A 308 -3.07 10.72 9.60
C ARG A 308 -1.86 11.65 9.55
N ALA A 309 -0.66 11.14 9.82
CA ALA A 309 0.58 11.91 9.65
C ALA A 309 0.86 12.25 8.18
N SER A 310 0.62 11.32 7.25
CA SER A 310 0.66 11.58 5.80
C SER A 310 -0.29 12.71 5.40
N ARG A 311 -1.51 12.77 5.97
CA ARG A 311 -2.44 13.89 5.71
C ARG A 311 -1.87 15.25 6.14
N ARG A 312 -1.17 15.31 7.28
CA ARG A 312 -0.59 16.56 7.80
C ARG A 312 0.52 17.12 6.92
N VAL A 313 1.27 16.25 6.25
CA VAL A 313 2.31 16.65 5.27
C VAL A 313 1.75 16.85 3.86
N GLY A 314 0.42 16.80 3.69
CA GLY A 314 -0.25 17.15 2.44
C GLY A 314 -0.64 15.98 1.54
N ILE A 315 -0.41 14.72 1.95
CA ILE A 315 -0.81 13.55 1.14
C ILE A 315 -2.33 13.37 1.17
N ARG A 316 -2.96 13.64 0.04
CA ARG A 316 -4.39 13.48 -0.24
C ARG A 316 -4.68 12.10 -0.86
N PRO A 317 -5.87 11.54 -0.59
CA PRO A 317 -6.36 10.34 -1.29
C PRO A 317 -6.38 10.51 -2.82
N LEU A 318 -6.32 9.39 -3.55
CA LEU A 318 -6.51 9.38 -5.00
C LEU A 318 -7.85 10.03 -5.40
N PRO A 319 -7.88 10.80 -6.50
CA PRO A 319 -9.09 11.46 -6.97
C PRO A 319 -9.97 10.51 -7.79
N VAL A 320 -10.39 9.40 -7.17
CA VAL A 320 -11.16 8.36 -7.87
C VAL A 320 -12.58 8.86 -8.14
N ARG A 321 -13.00 8.80 -9.40
CA ARG A 321 -14.40 8.95 -9.80
C ARG A 321 -15.09 7.60 -9.59
N ALA A 322 -15.63 7.37 -8.41
CA ALA A 322 -16.51 6.23 -8.21
C ALA A 322 -17.74 6.38 -9.12
N ALA A 323 -18.05 5.36 -9.90
CA ALA A 323 -19.37 5.29 -10.52
C ALA A 323 -20.39 5.25 -9.36
N THR A 324 -21.38 6.12 -9.39
CA THR A 324 -22.43 6.17 -8.36
C THR A 324 -23.30 4.91 -8.45
N SER A 325 -22.82 3.78 -7.97
CA SER A 325 -23.60 2.53 -7.90
C SER A 325 -24.16 2.40 -6.49
N TYR A 326 -25.38 2.91 -6.32
CA TYR A 326 -26.23 2.72 -5.13
C TYR A 326 -26.62 1.24 -4.87
N SER A 327 -25.96 0.26 -5.51
CA SER A 327 -26.36 -1.14 -5.55
C SER A 327 -25.21 -2.15 -5.37
N LEU A 328 -24.03 -1.74 -4.87
CA LEU A 328 -22.93 -2.68 -4.58
C LEU A 328 -23.20 -3.58 -3.36
N PHE A 329 -24.18 -3.21 -2.55
CA PHE A 329 -24.61 -3.93 -1.37
C PHE A 329 -26.08 -4.26 -1.56
N ASP A 330 -26.39 -5.26 -2.39
CA ASP A 330 -27.76 -5.79 -2.45
C ASP A 330 -28.14 -6.36 -1.07
N ASP A 331 -29.38 -6.07 -0.70
CA ASP A 331 -30.01 -6.25 0.60
C ASP A 331 -30.22 -7.74 0.96
N GLU A 332 -29.14 -8.49 1.16
CA GLU A 332 -29.20 -9.81 1.81
C GLU A 332 -29.16 -9.73 3.34
N ALA A 333 -29.16 -8.50 3.91
CA ALA A 333 -29.26 -8.29 5.35
C ALA A 333 -30.71 -8.27 5.88
N ALA A 334 -31.72 -8.24 5.01
CA ALA A 334 -33.13 -8.12 5.40
C ALA A 334 -33.92 -9.44 5.41
N SER A 335 -33.31 -10.59 5.10
CA SER A 335 -33.99 -11.89 5.16
C SER A 335 -33.11 -13.03 5.70
N ALA A 336 -32.52 -12.82 6.89
CA ALA A 336 -32.02 -13.91 7.71
C ALA A 336 -32.95 -14.12 8.91
N THR A 337 -34.22 -14.43 8.62
CA THR A 337 -35.08 -15.14 9.59
C THR A 337 -35.27 -16.54 9.04
N ASP A 338 -34.75 -17.50 9.79
CA ASP A 338 -34.94 -18.95 9.65
C ASP A 338 -34.20 -19.66 8.51
N THR A 339 -33.04 -20.23 8.84
CA THR A 339 -32.70 -21.63 8.50
C THR A 339 -31.52 -22.08 9.37
N LEU A 340 -31.83 -22.89 10.38
CA LEU A 340 -30.83 -23.75 11.03
C LEU A 340 -30.33 -24.75 9.97
N VAL A 341 -29.13 -24.53 9.44
CA VAL A 341 -28.45 -25.51 8.60
C VAL A 341 -27.74 -26.51 9.52
N GLU A 342 -28.24 -27.75 9.57
CA GLU A 342 -27.52 -28.85 10.21
C GLU A 342 -26.16 -29.08 9.53
N PRO A 343 -25.11 -29.42 10.30
CA PRO A 343 -23.77 -29.56 9.74
C PRO A 343 -23.70 -30.76 8.79
N ARG A 344 -23.40 -30.50 7.51
CA ARG A 344 -22.99 -31.54 6.57
C ARG A 344 -21.61 -32.06 6.96
N VAL A 345 -21.59 -33.28 7.50
CA VAL A 345 -20.38 -34.06 7.74
C VAL A 345 -19.70 -34.33 6.39
N THR A 346 -18.53 -33.75 6.19
CA THR A 346 -17.63 -34.11 5.09
C THR A 346 -16.65 -35.15 5.63
N ILE A 347 -16.73 -36.38 5.14
CA ILE A 347 -15.84 -37.47 5.54
C ILE A 347 -14.46 -37.18 4.91
N ALA A 348 -13.48 -36.83 5.75
CA ALA A 348 -12.09 -36.78 5.34
C ALA A 348 -11.55 -38.20 5.03
N PRO A 349 -10.64 -38.37 4.06
CA PRO A 349 -9.96 -39.65 3.87
C PRO A 349 -9.15 -40.01 5.13
N PRO A 350 -9.03 -41.32 5.47
CA PRO A 350 -8.39 -41.74 6.71
C PRO A 350 -6.91 -41.34 6.74
N LEU A 351 -6.48 -40.81 7.88
CA LEU A 351 -5.07 -40.59 8.18
C LEU A 351 -4.31 -41.93 8.18
N PRO A 352 -3.01 -41.97 7.82
CA PRO A 352 -2.20 -43.17 7.96
C PRO A 352 -2.18 -43.61 9.43
N LEU A 353 -2.45 -44.89 9.68
CA LEU A 353 -2.43 -45.50 11.00
C LEU A 353 -1.05 -45.29 11.65
N GLU A 354 -1.05 -44.76 12.87
CA GLU A 354 0.13 -44.70 13.73
C GLU A 354 0.68 -46.12 13.95
N ALA A 355 2.01 -46.24 13.92
CA ALA A 355 2.69 -47.53 14.08
C ALA A 355 2.40 -48.15 15.46
N ASP A 356 2.22 -49.48 15.46
CA ASP A 356 1.86 -50.27 16.63
C ASP A 356 2.90 -50.10 17.76
N PRO A 357 2.50 -49.82 19.03
CA PRO A 357 3.43 -49.56 20.12
C PRO A 357 4.37 -50.74 20.44
N GLU A 358 4.02 -51.96 19.99
CA GLU A 358 4.81 -53.17 20.23
C GLU A 358 6.11 -53.24 19.41
N GLU A 359 6.22 -52.55 18.27
CA GLU A 359 7.45 -52.49 17.47
C GLU A 359 8.54 -51.57 18.07
N ALA A 360 8.18 -50.75 19.06
CA ALA A 360 9.13 -49.90 19.78
C ALA A 360 9.91 -50.64 20.89
N THR A 361 9.56 -51.89 21.19
CA THR A 361 10.25 -52.70 22.21
C THR A 361 11.45 -53.47 21.61
N PRO A 362 12.51 -53.75 22.40
CA PRO A 362 13.67 -54.53 21.91
C PRO A 362 13.30 -55.93 21.41
N ALA A 363 12.23 -56.53 21.95
CA ALA A 363 11.70 -57.82 21.51
C ALA A 363 10.95 -57.70 20.17
N GLY A 364 10.11 -56.67 20.00
CA GLY A 364 9.38 -56.42 18.75
C GLY A 364 10.30 -56.13 17.56
N ARG A 365 11.42 -55.43 17.78
CA ARG A 365 12.44 -55.19 16.75
C ARG A 365 13.12 -56.46 16.24
N LEU A 366 13.30 -57.44 17.12
CA LEU A 366 13.97 -58.72 16.79
C LEU A 366 13.07 -59.64 15.97
N ASP A 367 11.76 -59.63 16.23
CA ASP A 367 10.77 -60.40 15.46
C ASP A 367 10.40 -59.72 14.12
N GLY A 368 10.49 -58.39 14.04
CA GLY A 368 10.42 -57.66 12.76
C GLY A 368 11.61 -57.94 11.84
N TRP A 369 12.82 -58.08 12.40
CA TRP A 369 14.02 -58.44 11.65
C TRP A 369 14.00 -59.88 11.12
N LYS A 370 13.45 -60.83 11.89
CA LYS A 370 13.30 -62.23 11.45
C LYS A 370 12.33 -62.40 10.28
N ARG A 371 11.25 -61.62 10.24
CA ARG A 371 10.27 -61.65 9.13
C ARG A 371 10.88 -61.14 7.82
N ARG A 372 11.72 -60.09 7.87
CA ARG A 372 12.39 -59.51 6.69
C ARG A 372 13.56 -60.32 6.12
N LEU A 373 13.99 -61.38 6.79
CA LEU A 373 15.03 -62.29 6.30
C LEU A 373 14.46 -63.53 5.59
N LEU A 374 13.14 -63.69 5.59
CA LEU A 374 12.42 -64.79 4.95
C LEU A 374 11.56 -64.36 3.75
N ASP A 375 11.58 -63.06 3.41
CA ASP A 375 10.97 -62.49 2.20
C ASP A 375 12.03 -62.07 1.18
#